data_AF-A0A419HHY9-F1
#
_entry.id   AF-A0A419HHY9-F1
#
_cell.length_a   1.000
_cell.length_b   1.000
_cell.length_c   1.000
_cell.angle_alpha   90.00
_cell.angle_beta   90.00
_cell.angle_gamma   90.00
#
_symmetry.space_group_name_H-M   'P 1'
#
loop_
_entity.id
_entity.type
_entity.pdbx_description
1 polymer ?
#
loop_
_entity_poly.entity_id
_entity_poly.type
_entity_poly.pdbx_seq_one_letter_code
_entity_poly.pdbx_strand_id
1 'polypeptide(L)'
;MKTRTIAALAGALLVTGLFAVPASAAPAIDRCHSDQLRIGLVNDGAGAGNRYAHLVATNSGLEACTLYGFPGLQLTKAGAAVATQAQWTGQPGPATVTLQPNQAAATNLHWTAVAHEGEPEDTPCQPIADTLQVIPPDETTPVHTAWNGGPVCGFGAIDTSAFYRL
;
A
#
# COMPACT_ATOMS: atom_id res chain seq x y z
N MET A 1 -58.11 -47.86 60.15
CA MET A 1 -57.31 -46.62 60.21
C MET A 1 -55.90 -46.97 59.74
N LYS A 2 -55.54 -46.61 58.50
CA LYS A 2 -54.63 -45.49 58.14
C LYS A 2 -53.16 -45.84 58.51
N THR A 3 -52.15 -45.86 57.64
CA THR A 3 -51.90 -45.12 56.39
C THR A 3 -50.73 -45.74 55.61
N ARG A 4 -50.68 -45.37 54.32
CA ARG A 4 -49.89 -45.80 53.16
C ARG A 4 -48.37 -45.55 53.19
N THR A 5 -47.69 -46.42 52.44
CA THR A 5 -46.36 -46.39 51.82
C THR A 5 -46.06 -45.12 51.01
N ILE A 6 -44.82 -44.61 51.02
CA ILE A 6 -44.28 -43.71 49.99
C ILE A 6 -42.82 -44.11 49.68
N ALA A 7 -42.56 -44.43 48.41
CA ALA A 7 -41.24 -44.61 47.83
C ALA A 7 -40.79 -43.28 47.19
N ALA A 8 -39.56 -42.85 47.45
CA ALA A 8 -38.98 -41.64 46.84
C ALA A 8 -38.10 -42.03 45.64
N LEU A 9 -38.45 -41.54 44.46
CA LEU A 9 -37.64 -41.61 43.24
C LEU A 9 -36.67 -40.42 43.24
N ALA A 10 -35.37 -40.69 43.31
CA ALA A 10 -34.33 -39.68 43.12
C ALA A 10 -34.10 -39.48 41.62
N GLY A 11 -34.61 -38.38 41.06
CA GLY A 11 -34.32 -37.95 39.70
C GLY A 11 -32.94 -37.28 39.65
N ALA A 12 -32.01 -37.86 38.90
CA ALA A 12 -30.73 -37.25 38.58
C ALA A 12 -30.92 -36.26 37.41
N LEU A 13 -30.81 -34.96 37.67
CA LEU A 13 -30.68 -33.95 36.61
C LEU A 13 -29.23 -33.93 36.12
N LEU A 14 -29.02 -34.34 34.87
CA LEU A 14 -27.78 -34.06 34.12
C LEU A 14 -27.79 -32.59 33.71
N VAL A 15 -27.01 -31.76 34.40
CA VAL A 15 -26.74 -30.38 33.99
C VAL A 15 -25.72 -30.42 32.85
N THR A 16 -26.19 -30.42 31.61
CA THR A 16 -25.35 -30.16 30.44
C THR A 16 -24.96 -28.68 30.43
N GLY A 17 -23.85 -28.35 31.10
CA GLY A 17 -23.26 -27.02 31.02
C GLY A 17 -22.69 -26.80 29.62
N LEU A 18 -23.29 -25.86 28.86
CA LEU A 18 -22.63 -25.27 27.70
C LEU A 18 -21.44 -24.44 28.21
N PHE A 19 -20.24 -25.00 28.18
CA PHE A 19 -19.02 -24.21 28.27
C PHE A 19 -18.87 -23.42 26.98
N ALA A 20 -19.29 -22.15 26.99
CA ALA A 20 -18.99 -21.22 25.90
C ALA A 20 -17.48 -20.96 25.91
N VAL A 21 -16.75 -21.58 24.96
CA VAL A 21 -15.35 -21.25 24.71
C VAL A 21 -15.33 -19.82 24.17
N PRO A 22 -14.59 -18.87 24.79
CA PRO A 22 -14.46 -17.54 24.21
C PRO A 22 -13.80 -17.68 22.84
N ALA A 23 -14.45 -17.16 21.81
CA ALA A 23 -13.86 -17.07 20.48
C ALA A 23 -12.61 -16.19 20.57
N SER A 24 -11.42 -16.77 20.36
CA SER A 24 -10.21 -15.96 20.18
C SER A 24 -10.40 -15.13 18.92
N ALA A 25 -10.35 -13.80 19.08
CA ALA A 25 -10.28 -12.91 17.93
C ALA A 25 -9.04 -13.28 17.12
N ALA A 26 -9.19 -13.44 15.80
CA ALA A 26 -8.04 -13.61 14.93
C ALA A 26 -7.13 -12.38 15.09
N PRO A 27 -5.79 -12.55 15.11
CA PRO A 27 -4.88 -11.42 15.16
C PRO A 27 -5.17 -10.48 13.98
N ALA A 28 -5.18 -9.17 14.24
CA ALA A 28 -5.32 -8.17 13.19
C ALA A 28 -4.13 -8.27 12.23
N ILE A 29 -4.39 -8.18 10.93
CA ILE A 29 -3.34 -8.14 9.91
C ILE A 29 -2.64 -6.78 10.04
N ASP A 30 -1.32 -6.79 10.23
CA ASP A 30 -0.53 -5.57 10.34
C ASP A 30 -0.44 -4.84 8.98
N ARG A 31 0.02 -3.59 8.98
CA ARG A 31 0.39 -2.90 7.74
C ARG A 31 1.64 -3.51 7.12
N CYS A 32 1.85 -3.30 5.83
CA CYS A 32 3.09 -3.68 5.17
C CYS A 32 4.21 -2.71 5.57
N HIS A 33 5.26 -3.25 6.18
CA HIS A 33 6.47 -2.48 6.49
C HIS A 33 7.36 -2.37 5.27
N SER A 34 8.22 -1.36 5.26
CA SER A 34 9.10 -1.06 4.12
C SER A 34 10.04 -2.22 3.76
N ASP A 35 10.53 -2.96 4.76
CA ASP A 35 11.43 -4.12 4.58
C ASP A 35 10.69 -5.39 4.08
N GLN A 36 9.35 -5.39 4.12
CA GLN A 36 8.52 -6.47 3.58
C GLN A 36 8.15 -6.25 2.12
N LEU A 37 8.43 -5.07 1.55
CA LEU A 37 7.99 -4.69 0.22
C LEU A 37 9.14 -4.64 -0.78
N ARG A 38 8.92 -5.27 -1.93
CA ARG A 38 9.69 -5.00 -3.15
C ARG A 38 8.87 -4.08 -4.05
N ILE A 39 9.45 -2.97 -4.48
CA ILE A 39 8.79 -2.02 -5.39
C ILE A 39 9.51 -1.98 -6.73
N GLY A 40 8.73 -1.99 -7.82
CA GLY A 40 9.22 -1.83 -9.18
C GLY A 40 8.39 -0.83 -9.97
N LEU A 41 9.01 -0.11 -10.89
CA LEU A 41 8.34 0.82 -11.81
C LEU A 41 8.05 0.13 -13.15
N VAL A 42 6.82 0.25 -13.62
CA VAL A 42 6.35 -0.25 -14.93
C VAL A 42 5.84 0.96 -15.73
N ASN A 43 6.34 1.18 -16.95
CA ASN A 43 5.92 2.32 -17.76
C ASN A 43 4.74 1.95 -18.67
N ASP A 44 3.71 2.80 -18.70
CA ASP A 44 2.46 2.56 -19.44
C ASP A 44 2.31 3.41 -20.71
N GLY A 45 3.34 4.21 -21.02
CA GLY A 45 3.45 4.94 -22.28
C GLY A 45 3.54 6.45 -22.11
N ALA A 46 3.44 7.16 -23.24
CA ALA A 46 3.63 8.60 -23.32
C ALA A 46 2.75 9.21 -24.41
N GLY A 47 2.29 10.45 -24.22
CA GLY A 47 1.48 11.15 -25.22
C GLY A 47 1.33 12.65 -24.93
N ALA A 48 1.51 13.49 -25.95
CA ALA A 48 1.39 14.95 -25.85
C ALA A 48 2.12 15.55 -24.63
N GLY A 49 3.34 15.08 -24.36
CA GLY A 49 4.13 15.55 -23.21
C GLY A 49 3.89 14.78 -21.90
N ASN A 50 2.77 14.09 -21.76
CA ASN A 50 2.45 13.28 -20.59
C ASN A 50 3.23 11.96 -20.56
N ARG A 51 3.45 11.45 -19.35
CA ARG A 51 4.08 10.17 -19.07
C ARG A 51 3.29 9.43 -18.01
N TYR A 52 3.14 8.13 -18.18
CA TYR A 52 2.37 7.29 -17.28
C TYR A 52 3.18 6.07 -16.88
N ALA A 53 3.07 5.70 -15.62
CA ALA A 53 3.67 4.49 -15.07
C ALA A 53 2.80 3.96 -13.92
N HIS A 54 3.03 2.71 -13.55
CA HIS A 54 2.55 2.13 -12.30
C HIS A 54 3.74 1.72 -11.44
N LEU A 55 3.66 1.99 -10.14
CA LEU A 55 4.50 1.31 -9.16
C LEU A 55 3.82 0.02 -8.74
N VAL A 56 4.54 -1.09 -8.82
CA VAL A 56 4.09 -2.39 -8.34
C VAL A 56 4.79 -2.68 -7.01
N ALA A 57 4.02 -2.74 -5.93
CA ALA A 57 4.49 -3.12 -4.60
C ALA A 57 4.11 -4.58 -4.33
N THR A 58 5.11 -5.45 -4.18
CA THR A 58 4.94 -6.88 -3.90
C THR A 58 5.31 -7.16 -2.45
N ASN A 59 4.46 -7.88 -1.72
CA ASN A 59 4.79 -8.41 -0.41
C ASN A 59 5.84 -9.54 -0.57
N SER A 60 7.08 -9.26 -0.24
CA SER A 60 8.19 -10.22 -0.18
C SER A 60 8.40 -10.83 1.21
N GLY A 61 7.57 -10.48 2.18
CA GLY A 61 7.54 -11.08 3.51
C GLY A 61 6.86 -12.45 3.54
N LEU A 62 6.83 -13.05 4.73
CA LEU A 62 6.24 -14.38 4.97
C LEU A 62 4.80 -14.32 5.51
N GLU A 63 4.34 -13.15 5.92
CA GLU A 63 3.02 -12.93 6.51
C GLU A 63 2.16 -12.03 5.62
N ALA A 64 0.85 -12.12 5.77
CA ALA A 64 -0.04 -11.17 5.13
C ALA A 64 0.12 -9.78 5.75
N CYS A 65 0.01 -8.73 4.94
CA CYS A 65 0.07 -7.35 5.42
C CYS A 65 -0.95 -6.47 4.67
N THR A 66 -1.17 -5.24 5.12
CA THR A 66 -2.12 -4.30 4.49
C THR A 66 -1.47 -2.99 4.04
N LEU A 67 -1.98 -2.44 2.94
CA LEU A 67 -1.68 -1.09 2.45
C LEU A 67 -2.97 -0.27 2.46
N TYR A 68 -2.90 0.99 2.90
CA TYR A 68 -4.04 1.91 2.87
C TYR A 68 -3.57 3.32 2.52
N GLY A 69 -4.00 3.83 1.35
CA GLY A 69 -3.68 5.20 0.92
C GLY A 69 -2.56 5.28 -0.13
N PHE A 70 -1.79 6.35 -0.07
CA PHE A 70 -0.89 6.80 -1.14
C PHE A 70 0.58 6.63 -0.74
N PRO A 71 1.50 6.43 -1.70
CA PRO A 71 2.92 6.49 -1.42
C PRO A 71 3.42 7.94 -1.21
N GLY A 72 4.46 8.09 -0.40
CA GLY A 72 5.39 9.21 -0.52
C GLY A 72 6.39 8.95 -1.64
N LEU A 73 6.80 9.99 -2.37
CA LEU A 73 7.73 9.87 -3.52
C LEU A 73 8.85 10.90 -3.40
N GLN A 74 10.09 10.46 -3.67
CA GLN A 74 11.25 11.35 -3.77
C GLN A 74 12.18 10.83 -4.87
N LEU A 75 12.37 11.62 -5.93
CA LEU A 75 13.36 11.33 -6.96
C LEU A 75 14.76 11.70 -6.49
N THR A 76 15.75 10.91 -6.88
CA THR A 76 17.15 11.20 -6.58
C THR A 76 18.04 10.96 -7.80
N LYS A 77 19.15 11.69 -7.85
CA LYS A 77 20.21 11.54 -8.84
C LYS A 77 21.53 11.43 -8.10
N ALA A 78 22.24 10.31 -8.27
CA ALA A 78 23.47 10.01 -7.54
C ALA A 78 23.33 10.23 -6.01
N GLY A 79 22.15 9.89 -5.46
CA GLY A 79 21.81 10.04 -4.04
C GLY A 79 21.38 11.45 -3.60
N ALA A 80 21.50 12.48 -4.45
CA ALA A 80 20.99 13.81 -4.16
C ALA A 80 19.52 13.94 -4.53
N ALA A 81 18.73 14.63 -3.70
CA ALA A 81 17.32 14.88 -3.96
C ALA A 81 17.12 15.74 -5.22
N VAL A 82 16.16 15.33 -6.05
CA VAL A 82 15.62 16.11 -7.18
C VAL A 82 14.27 16.67 -6.76
N ALA A 83 13.85 17.80 -7.31
CA ALA A 83 12.51 18.34 -7.03
C ALA A 83 11.44 17.26 -7.28
N THR A 84 10.61 16.98 -6.28
CA THR A 84 9.53 15.99 -6.37
C THR A 84 8.38 16.47 -5.52
N GLN A 85 7.19 16.53 -6.11
CA GLN A 85 5.95 16.91 -5.48
C GLN A 85 4.94 15.81 -5.75
N ALA A 86 4.81 14.86 -4.82
CA ALA A 86 3.78 13.85 -4.89
C ALA A 86 2.41 14.50 -4.67
N GLN A 87 1.52 14.38 -5.65
CA GLN A 87 0.16 14.90 -5.60
C GLN A 87 -0.82 13.73 -5.53
N TRP A 88 -1.61 13.64 -4.46
CA TRP A 88 -2.54 12.54 -4.21
C TRP A 88 -3.90 12.78 -4.86
N THR A 89 -3.88 13.05 -6.15
CA THR A 89 -5.04 13.42 -6.98
C THR A 89 -5.48 12.27 -7.90
N GLY A 90 -4.60 11.28 -8.12
CA GLY A 90 -4.83 10.16 -9.01
C GLY A 90 -5.94 9.23 -8.54
N GLN A 91 -6.57 8.55 -9.50
CA GLN A 91 -7.57 7.51 -9.23
C GLN A 91 -6.95 6.11 -9.36
N PRO A 92 -7.38 5.11 -8.59
CA PRO A 92 -8.44 5.17 -7.57
C PRO A 92 -8.02 5.86 -6.26
N GLY A 93 -9.01 6.30 -5.47
CA GLY A 93 -8.80 6.79 -4.10
C GLY A 93 -8.55 5.67 -3.08
N PRO A 94 -8.30 6.02 -1.80
CA PRO A 94 -7.89 5.06 -0.76
C PRO A 94 -8.89 3.93 -0.51
N ALA A 95 -8.39 2.70 -0.54
CA ALA A 95 -9.04 1.50 -0.06
C ALA A 95 -8.00 0.58 0.59
N THR A 96 -8.41 -0.24 1.57
CA THR A 96 -7.50 -1.21 2.18
C THR A 96 -7.20 -2.34 1.22
N VAL A 97 -5.92 -2.57 0.95
CA VAL A 97 -5.43 -3.70 0.14
C VAL A 97 -4.66 -4.66 1.04
N THR A 98 -5.17 -5.88 1.21
CA THR A 98 -4.42 -6.96 1.87
C THR A 98 -3.55 -7.70 0.87
N LEU A 99 -2.27 -7.87 1.17
CA LEU A 99 -1.32 -8.62 0.36
C LEU A 99 -0.89 -9.87 1.12
N GLN A 100 -1.24 -11.05 0.61
CA GLN A 100 -0.60 -12.30 1.00
C GLN A 100 0.87 -12.31 0.53
N PRO A 101 1.73 -13.20 1.06
CA PRO A 101 3.07 -13.40 0.51
C PRO A 101 3.05 -13.56 -1.02
N ASN A 102 3.91 -12.81 -1.69
CA ASN A 102 4.04 -12.71 -3.15
C ASN A 102 2.86 -12.06 -3.90
N GLN A 103 1.82 -11.57 -3.21
CA GLN A 103 0.81 -10.74 -3.85
C GLN A 103 1.29 -9.30 -4.03
N ALA A 104 0.69 -8.61 -4.99
CA ALA A 104 1.06 -7.26 -5.35
C ALA A 104 -0.14 -6.30 -5.39
N ALA A 105 0.14 -5.05 -5.08
CA ALA A 105 -0.69 -3.90 -5.34
C ALA A 105 0.00 -2.98 -6.36
N ALA A 106 -0.77 -2.14 -7.02
CA ALA A 106 -0.26 -1.09 -7.87
C ALA A 106 -0.73 0.30 -7.41
N THR A 107 0.03 1.33 -7.78
CA THR A 107 -0.41 2.72 -7.73
C THR A 107 0.00 3.41 -9.03
N ASN A 108 -0.88 4.26 -9.55
CA ASN A 108 -0.68 5.00 -10.78
C ASN A 108 0.24 6.19 -10.53
N LEU A 109 1.08 6.49 -11.50
CA LEU A 109 1.89 7.69 -11.61
C LEU A 109 1.58 8.40 -12.93
N HIS A 110 1.47 9.72 -12.88
CA HIS A 110 1.37 10.57 -14.05
C HIS A 110 2.21 11.83 -13.82
N TRP A 111 2.99 12.21 -14.84
CA TRP A 111 3.73 13.46 -14.84
C TRP A 111 3.85 14.03 -16.24
N THR A 112 4.28 15.29 -16.32
CA THR A 112 4.61 15.95 -17.58
C THR A 112 6.12 15.97 -17.82
N ALA A 113 6.51 15.76 -19.07
CA ALA A 113 7.88 15.97 -19.56
C ALA A 113 8.00 17.30 -20.34
N VAL A 114 7.02 18.20 -20.22
CA VAL A 114 6.99 19.52 -20.85
C VAL A 114 7.32 20.57 -19.78
N ALA A 115 8.34 21.38 -20.04
CA ALA A 115 8.72 22.49 -19.18
C ALA A 115 7.57 23.47 -18.99
N HIS A 116 7.36 23.91 -17.75
CA HIS A 116 6.46 25.03 -17.44
C HIS A 116 7.19 26.37 -17.55
N GLU A 117 6.44 27.46 -17.59
CA GLU A 117 7.02 28.81 -17.48
C GLU A 117 7.89 28.89 -16.21
N GLY A 118 9.13 29.34 -16.37
CA GLY A 118 10.12 29.41 -15.29
C GLY A 118 11.01 28.16 -15.17
N GLU A 119 10.78 27.11 -15.96
CA GLU A 119 11.72 26.00 -16.13
C GLU A 119 12.58 26.18 -17.40
N PRO A 120 13.78 25.57 -17.46
CA PRO A 120 14.60 25.59 -18.67
C PRO A 120 13.90 25.00 -19.89
N GLU A 121 14.04 25.65 -21.05
CA GLU A 121 13.47 25.17 -22.33
C GLU A 121 14.49 24.39 -23.18
N ASP A 122 15.77 24.79 -23.15
CA ASP A 122 16.84 24.18 -23.97
C ASP A 122 17.58 23.02 -23.26
N THR A 123 17.26 22.77 -21.99
CA THR A 123 17.82 21.69 -21.17
C THR A 123 16.70 20.97 -20.45
N PRO A 124 16.93 19.78 -19.85
CA PRO A 124 15.90 19.14 -19.04
C PRO A 124 15.40 20.10 -17.95
N CYS A 125 14.07 20.29 -17.89
CA CYS A 125 13.37 21.15 -16.93
C CYS A 125 13.78 20.89 -15.47
N GLN A 126 14.16 19.65 -15.16
CA GLN A 126 14.70 19.18 -13.90
C GLN A 126 15.86 18.20 -14.15
N PRO A 127 16.78 18.01 -13.18
CA PRO A 127 17.76 16.93 -13.26
C PRO A 127 17.10 15.58 -13.51
N ILE A 128 17.59 14.83 -14.51
CA ILE A 128 17.11 13.48 -14.77
C ILE A 128 17.57 12.56 -13.63
N ALA A 129 16.61 12.09 -12.83
CA ALA A 129 16.81 11.15 -11.74
C ALA A 129 17.18 9.75 -12.23
N ASP A 130 17.85 8.98 -11.37
CA ASP A 130 18.19 7.56 -11.61
C ASP A 130 17.45 6.61 -10.66
N THR A 131 16.94 7.15 -9.54
CA THR A 131 16.32 6.37 -8.47
C THR A 131 15.07 7.09 -7.99
N LEU A 132 14.02 6.32 -7.75
CA LEU A 132 12.83 6.76 -7.03
C LEU A 132 12.80 6.09 -5.66
N GLN A 133 12.72 6.91 -4.63
CA GLN A 133 12.43 6.49 -3.27
C GLN A 133 10.92 6.52 -3.07
N VAL A 134 10.37 5.40 -2.61
CA VAL A 134 8.94 5.22 -2.37
C VAL A 134 8.74 4.89 -0.90
N ILE A 135 8.01 5.74 -0.19
CA ILE A 135 7.66 5.50 1.21
C ILE A 135 6.25 4.90 1.22
N PRO A 136 6.07 3.64 1.67
CA PRO A 136 4.74 3.04 1.78
C PRO A 136 3.83 3.85 2.73
N PRO A 137 2.51 3.68 2.65
CA PRO A 137 1.61 4.33 3.59
C PRO A 137 1.94 3.95 5.03
N ASP A 138 1.84 4.93 5.93
CA ASP A 138 2.14 4.79 7.37
C ASP A 138 3.58 4.34 7.70
N GLU A 139 4.50 4.47 6.74
CA GLU A 139 5.92 4.20 6.90
C GLU A 139 6.76 5.49 6.83
N THR A 140 8.02 5.41 7.25
CA THR A 140 8.99 6.52 7.14
C THR A 140 10.29 6.12 6.44
N THR A 141 10.49 4.81 6.23
CA THR A 141 11.67 4.29 5.53
C THR A 141 11.35 4.13 4.05
N PRO A 142 12.18 4.63 3.13
CA PRO A 142 11.93 4.45 1.71
C PRO A 142 12.35 3.06 1.22
N VAL A 143 11.57 2.51 0.30
CA VAL A 143 11.97 1.43 -0.60
C VAL A 143 12.44 2.06 -1.91
N HIS A 144 13.57 1.60 -2.44
CA HIS A 144 14.15 2.20 -3.65
C HIS A 144 13.83 1.36 -4.89
N THR A 145 13.52 2.04 -5.99
CA THR A 145 13.42 1.45 -7.33
C THR A 145 14.17 2.31 -8.33
N ALA A 146 14.66 1.69 -9.41
CA ALA A 146 15.23 2.44 -10.52
C ALA A 146 14.17 3.37 -11.13
N TRP A 147 14.58 4.59 -11.48
CA TRP A 147 13.76 5.53 -12.21
C TRP A 147 14.23 5.61 -13.66
N ASN A 148 13.33 5.30 -14.60
CA ASN A 148 13.56 5.44 -16.03
C ASN A 148 12.46 6.29 -16.71
N GLY A 149 11.72 7.08 -15.92
CA GLY A 149 10.65 7.95 -16.40
C GLY A 149 11.12 9.26 -17.07
N GLY A 150 12.43 9.50 -17.11
CA GLY A 150 12.99 10.74 -17.65
C GLY A 150 12.78 11.94 -16.72
N PRO A 151 12.82 13.18 -17.24
CA PRO A 151 12.60 14.37 -16.44
C PRO A 151 11.14 14.48 -15.98
N VAL A 152 10.95 15.01 -14.77
CA VAL A 152 9.64 15.36 -14.22
C VAL A 152 9.54 16.88 -14.21
N CYS A 153 8.89 17.43 -15.23
CA CYS A 153 8.67 18.87 -15.36
C CYS A 153 7.48 19.32 -14.52
N GLY A 154 7.16 20.62 -14.57
CA GLY A 154 6.16 21.21 -13.70
C GLY A 154 6.66 21.24 -12.26
N PHE A 155 7.93 21.59 -12.06
CA PHE A 155 8.59 21.69 -10.75
C PHE A 155 8.62 20.37 -9.96
N GLY A 156 8.67 19.24 -10.67
CA GLY A 156 8.74 17.92 -10.07
C GLY A 156 7.38 17.32 -9.69
N ALA A 157 6.27 17.84 -10.20
CA ALA A 157 4.94 17.31 -9.93
C ALA A 157 4.74 15.89 -10.47
N ILE A 158 4.29 14.99 -9.60
CA ILE A 158 3.89 13.62 -9.94
C ILE A 158 2.54 13.36 -9.29
N ASP A 159 1.50 13.23 -10.11
CA ASP A 159 0.20 12.76 -9.66
C ASP A 159 0.26 11.27 -9.37
N THR A 160 -0.26 10.84 -8.22
CA THR A 160 -0.31 9.44 -7.82
C THR A 160 -1.66 9.04 -7.23
N SER A 161 -2.07 7.80 -7.52
CA SER A 161 -3.28 7.21 -6.93
C SER A 161 -2.98 6.54 -5.59
N ALA A 162 -4.04 6.15 -4.88
CA ALA A 162 -3.86 5.21 -3.79
C ALA A 162 -3.46 3.82 -4.34
N PHE A 163 -2.92 2.97 -3.47
CA PHE A 163 -2.68 1.57 -3.81
C PHE A 163 -4.00 0.83 -4.07
N TYR A 164 -4.03 0.04 -5.15
CA TYR A 164 -5.12 -0.84 -5.52
C TYR A 164 -4.60 -2.25 -5.82
N ARG A 165 -5.45 -3.26 -5.66
CA ARG A 165 -5.07 -4.65 -5.97
C ARG A 165 -5.02 -4.85 -7.48
N LEU A 166 -3.96 -5.52 -7.95
CA LEU A 166 -3.83 -5.99 -9.34
C LEU A 166 -4.78 -7.15 -9.67
#